data_AF-A0A527ZAF3-F1
#
_entry.id   AF-A0A527ZAF3-F1
#
_cell.length_a   1.000
_cell.length_b   1.000
_cell.length_c   1.000
_cell.angle_alpha   90.00
_cell.angle_beta   90.00
_cell.angle_gamma   90.00
#
_symmetry.space_group_name_H-M   'P 1'
#
loop_
_entity.id
_entity.type
_entity.pdbx_description
1 polymer ?
#
loop_
_entity_poly.entity_id
_entity_poly.type
_entity_poly.pdbx_seq_one_letter_code
_entity_poly.pdbx_strand_id
1 'polypeptide(L)'
;ARLFYMESPTSWVMETHDIGALAALAKSRGIPTIIDNSWASPVFQRPLSLGVDVVVHSASKYLGGHSDVVAGVVAGSKELIGRIRGEAYPYLGGKLSPFDA
;
A
#
# COMPACT_ATOMS: atom_id res chain seq x y z
N ALA A 1 -2.81 7.21 -18.20
CA ALA A 1 -2.74 7.35 -16.73
C ALA A 1 -1.32 7.06 -16.27
N ARG A 2 -0.83 7.72 -15.21
CA ARG A 2 0.55 7.54 -14.70
C ARG A 2 0.66 6.51 -13.57
N LEU A 3 -0.47 6.16 -12.95
CA LEU A 3 -0.57 5.29 -11.79
C LEU A 3 -2.02 4.77 -11.71
N PHE A 4 -2.21 3.53 -11.29
CA PHE A 4 -3.50 2.95 -10.94
C PHE A 4 -3.52 2.72 -9.42
N TYR A 5 -4.29 3.54 -8.71
CA TYR A 5 -4.51 3.42 -7.28
C TYR A 5 -5.82 2.68 -6.97
N MET A 6 -5.77 1.71 -6.07
CA MET A 6 -6.89 0.85 -5.69
C MET A 6 -7.05 0.81 -4.17
N GLU A 7 -8.22 0.38 -3.71
CA GLU A 7 -8.51 0.06 -2.31
C GLU A 7 -9.46 -1.14 -2.31
N SER A 8 -9.18 -2.18 -1.52
CA SER A 8 -10.06 -3.35 -1.42
C SER A 8 -9.83 -4.08 -0.09
N PRO A 9 -10.86 -4.25 0.76
CA PRO A 9 -12.20 -3.67 0.66
C PRO A 9 -12.20 -2.14 0.64
N THR A 10 -13.19 -1.53 -0.01
CA THR A 10 -13.37 -0.07 -0.03
C THR A 10 -13.86 0.46 1.32
N SER A 11 -13.42 1.66 1.69
CA SER A 11 -13.91 2.33 2.89
C SER A 11 -15.42 2.57 2.82
N TRP A 12 -16.09 2.48 3.98
CA TRP A 12 -17.53 2.65 4.20
C TRP A 12 -18.43 1.57 3.62
N VAL A 13 -18.27 1.21 2.35
CA VAL A 13 -19.15 0.24 1.67
C VAL A 13 -18.59 -1.18 1.74
N MET A 14 -17.28 -1.32 1.99
CA MET A 14 -16.59 -2.59 2.16
C MET A 14 -16.70 -3.52 0.94
N GLU A 15 -16.77 -2.92 -0.26
CA GLU A 15 -16.80 -3.67 -1.51
C GLU A 15 -15.42 -4.21 -1.87
N THR A 16 -15.38 -5.45 -2.33
CA THR A 16 -14.15 -6.12 -2.75
C THR A 16 -13.96 -6.06 -4.25
N HIS A 17 -12.71 -5.92 -4.69
CA HIS A 17 -12.34 -5.95 -6.09
C HIS A 17 -11.58 -7.23 -6.45
N ASP A 18 -11.66 -7.65 -7.72
CA ASP A 18 -10.72 -8.64 -8.26
C ASP A 18 -9.36 -7.97 -8.52
N ILE A 19 -8.52 -7.98 -7.49
CA ILE A 19 -7.20 -7.33 -7.50
C ILE A 19 -6.30 -7.92 -8.58
N GLY A 20 -6.37 -9.24 -8.82
CA GLY A 20 -5.53 -9.91 -9.81
C GLY A 20 -5.89 -9.48 -11.22
N ALA A 21 -7.19 -9.44 -11.54
CA ALA A 21 -7.67 -8.97 -12.84
C ALA A 21 -7.31 -7.49 -13.08
N LEU A 22 -7.50 -6.63 -12.07
CA LEU A 22 -7.16 -5.21 -12.17
C LEU A 22 -5.66 -4.98 -12.30
N ALA A 23 -4.83 -5.71 -11.56
CA ALA A 23 -3.38 -5.65 -11.68
C ALA A 23 -2.90 -6.10 -13.07
N ALA A 24 -3.46 -7.19 -13.61
CA ALA A 24 -3.16 -7.65 -14.96
C ALA A 24 -3.54 -6.61 -16.03
N LEU A 25 -4.70 -5.95 -15.85
CA LEU A 25 -5.16 -4.89 -16.73
C LEU A 25 -4.21 -3.69 -16.72
N ALA A 26 -3.77 -3.24 -15.54
CA ALA A 26 -2.81 -2.15 -15.40
C ALA A 26 -1.46 -2.49 -16.06
N LYS A 27 -0.97 -3.70 -15.80
CA LYS A 27 0.27 -4.24 -16.36
C LYS A 27 0.23 -4.29 -17.89
N SER A 28 -0.89 -4.68 -18.49
CA SER A 28 -1.06 -4.71 -19.95
C SER A 28 -0.89 -3.34 -20.62
N ARG A 29 -1.05 -2.26 -19.85
CA ARG A 29 -0.89 -0.86 -20.28
C ARG A 29 0.41 -0.22 -19.80
N GLY A 30 1.29 -0.97 -19.13
CA GLY A 30 2.52 -0.45 -18.54
C GLY A 30 2.28 0.58 -17.42
N ILE A 31 1.14 0.52 -16.73
CA ILE A 31 0.77 1.45 -15.68
C ILE A 31 1.11 0.81 -14.32
N PRO A 32 1.90 1.46 -13.45
CA PRO A 32 2.20 0.95 -12.13
C PRO A 32 0.96 0.97 -11.23
N THR A 33 0.91 0.05 -10.28
CA THR A 33 -0.24 -0.17 -9.39
C THR A 33 0.13 0.09 -7.93
N ILE A 34 -0.78 0.76 -7.22
CA ILE A 34 -0.77 0.86 -5.76
C ILE A 34 -2.11 0.35 -5.25
N ILE A 35 -2.11 -0.37 -4.13
CA ILE A 35 -3.33 -0.70 -3.41
C ILE A 35 -3.23 -0.33 -1.93
N ASP A 36 -4.26 0.34 -1.42
CA ASP A 36 -4.50 0.45 0.01
C ASP A 36 -5.11 -0.86 0.51
N ASN A 37 -4.35 -1.56 1.35
CA ASN A 37 -4.71 -2.85 1.92
C ASN A 37 -5.05 -2.74 3.40
N SER A 38 -5.35 -1.53 3.90
CA SER A 38 -5.58 -1.25 5.31
C SER A 38 -6.69 -2.12 5.90
N TRP A 39 -7.84 -2.23 5.22
CA TRP A 39 -8.99 -2.99 5.73
C TRP A 39 -8.76 -4.49 5.79
N ALA A 40 -8.13 -5.06 4.76
CA ALA A 40 -7.88 -6.49 4.69
C ALA A 40 -6.69 -6.92 5.56
N SER A 41 -5.73 -6.03 5.82
CA SER A 41 -4.44 -6.33 6.46
C SER A 41 -3.59 -7.34 5.64
N PRO A 42 -2.28 -7.47 5.90
CA PRO A 42 -1.46 -8.48 5.23
C PRO A 42 -1.81 -9.92 5.64
N VAL A 43 -2.62 -10.10 6.70
CA VAL A 43 -3.05 -11.42 7.20
C VAL A 43 -4.07 -12.05 6.25
N PHE A 44 -5.05 -11.29 5.77
CA PHE A 44 -6.15 -11.82 4.95
C PHE A 44 -5.98 -11.57 3.46
N GLN A 45 -5.15 -10.58 3.06
CA GLN A 45 -4.94 -10.25 1.67
C GLN A 45 -3.48 -9.88 1.41
N ARG A 46 -2.87 -10.49 0.39
CA ARG A 46 -1.49 -10.27 -0.03
C ARG A 46 -1.43 -9.73 -1.46
N PRO A 47 -1.72 -8.44 -1.71
CA PRO A 47 -1.85 -7.95 -3.08
C PRO A 47 -0.57 -8.05 -3.93
N LEU A 48 0.61 -8.02 -3.30
CA LEU A 48 1.89 -8.23 -4.00
C LEU A 48 1.94 -9.59 -4.71
N SER A 49 1.35 -10.66 -4.14
CA SER A 49 1.28 -11.96 -4.81
C SER A 49 0.22 -12.02 -5.92
N LEU A 50 -0.65 -11.01 -6.00
CA LEU A 50 -1.67 -10.88 -7.05
C LEU A 50 -1.20 -9.98 -8.21
N GLY A 51 0.05 -9.51 -8.16
CA GLY A 51 0.66 -8.71 -9.23
C GLY A 51 0.58 -7.20 -9.03
N VAL A 52 0.19 -6.72 -7.85
CA VAL A 52 0.28 -5.29 -7.50
C VAL A 52 1.74 -4.91 -7.20
N ASP A 53 2.19 -3.75 -7.67
CA ASP A 53 3.58 -3.29 -7.51
C ASP A 53 3.87 -2.78 -6.10
N VAL A 54 2.90 -2.08 -5.49
CA VAL A 54 3.05 -1.44 -4.18
C VAL A 54 1.79 -1.60 -3.34
N VAL A 55 1.97 -1.95 -2.07
CA VAL A 55 0.92 -1.99 -1.06
C VAL A 55 1.17 -0.89 -0.04
N VAL A 56 0.11 -0.15 0.30
CA VAL A 56 0.14 0.82 1.38
C VAL A 56 -0.83 0.41 2.49
N HIS A 57 -0.47 0.74 3.72
CA HIS A 57 -1.32 0.56 4.89
C HIS A 57 -1.30 1.82 5.74
N SER A 58 -2.48 2.22 6.23
CA SER A 58 -2.62 3.01 7.44
C SER A 58 -2.35 2.08 8.62
N ALA A 59 -1.12 2.13 9.13
CA ALA A 59 -0.71 1.29 10.25
C ALA A 59 -1.38 1.72 11.56
N SER A 60 -1.93 2.93 11.64
CA SER A 60 -2.80 3.38 12.75
C SER A 60 -4.03 2.50 13.00
N LYS A 61 -4.41 1.66 12.03
CA LYS A 61 -5.55 0.74 12.13
C LYS A 61 -5.10 -0.61 12.69
N TYR A 62 -5.37 -1.70 11.98
CA TYR A 62 -5.15 -3.06 12.45
C TYR A 62 -3.69 -3.43 12.71
N LEU A 63 -2.72 -2.75 12.08
CA LEU A 63 -1.29 -3.04 12.33
C LEU A 63 -0.84 -2.55 13.70
N GLY A 64 -1.19 -1.31 14.08
CA GLY A 64 -0.96 -0.78 15.41
C GLY A 64 -1.93 -1.36 16.43
N GLY A 65 -3.20 -1.53 16.05
CA GLY A 65 -4.21 -2.31 16.77
C GLY A 65 -4.75 -1.71 18.07
N HIS A 66 -4.07 -0.71 18.64
CA HIS A 66 -4.34 -0.17 19.97
C HIS A 66 -4.79 1.30 19.99
N SER A 67 -5.01 1.90 18.81
CA SER A 67 -5.49 3.28 18.66
C SER A 67 -4.60 4.34 19.34
N ASP A 68 -3.31 4.04 19.52
CA ASP A 68 -2.32 4.86 20.22
C ASP A 68 -1.17 5.33 19.30
N VAL A 69 -1.13 4.87 18.05
CA VAL A 69 -0.10 5.21 17.07
C VAL A 69 -0.69 5.74 15.76
N VAL A 70 -0.03 6.75 15.18
CA VAL A 70 -0.32 7.21 13.81
C VAL A 70 0.87 6.92 12.91
N ALA A 71 0.73 5.91 12.05
CA ALA A 71 1.80 5.43 11.20
C ALA A 71 1.31 5.00 9.81
N GLY A 72 2.22 5.01 8.85
CA GLY A 72 2.01 4.51 7.50
C GLY A 72 3.08 3.50 7.12
N VAL A 73 2.70 2.47 6.36
CA VAL A 73 3.62 1.46 5.82
C VAL A 73 3.47 1.40 4.31
N VAL A 74 4.60 1.33 3.61
CA VAL A 74 4.67 1.11 2.16
C VAL A 74 5.52 -0.13 1.92
N ALA A 75 5.00 -1.10 1.18
CA ALA A 75 5.66 -2.35 0.84
C ALA A 75 5.66 -2.56 -0.68
N GLY A 76 6.76 -3.09 -1.22
CA GLY A 76 6.97 -3.31 -2.65
C GLY A 76 8.34 -3.94 -2.89
N SER A 77 8.81 -3.98 -4.15
CA SER A 77 10.14 -4.51 -4.45
C SER A 77 11.25 -3.66 -3.81
N LYS A 78 12.42 -4.28 -3.58
CA LYS A 78 13.58 -3.60 -2.99
C LYS A 78 14.00 -2.38 -3.82
N GLU A 79 13.93 -2.49 -5.13
CA GLU A 79 14.27 -1.44 -6.08
C GLU A 79 13.32 -0.25 -5.92
N LEU A 80 12.01 -0.53 -5.88
CA LEU A 80 10.99 0.52 -5.79
C LEU A 80 11.03 1.22 -4.42
N ILE A 81 11.11 0.45 -3.33
CA ILE A 81 11.26 1.01 -1.98
C ILE A 81 12.57 1.77 -1.83
N GLY A 82 13.65 1.29 -2.45
CA GLY A 82 14.94 1.99 -2.52
C GLY A 82 14.82 3.36 -3.19
N ARG A 83 14.10 3.45 -4.32
CA ARG A 83 13.82 4.72 -5.00
C ARG A 83 12.99 5.67 -4.13
N ILE A 84 11.90 5.20 -3.53
CA ILE A 84 11.09 6.03 -2.60
C ILE A 84 11.96 6.57 -1.46
N ARG A 85 12.81 5.71 -0.88
CA ARG A 85 13.72 6.06 0.23
C ARG A 85 14.81 7.05 -0.19
N GLY A 86 15.31 6.98 -1.42
CA GLY A 86 16.39 7.85 -1.91
C GLY A 86 15.90 9.16 -2.51
N GLU A 87 14.78 9.14 -3.23
CA GLU A 87 14.32 10.26 -4.06
C GLU A 87 13.26 11.13 -3.36
N ALA A 88 12.43 10.56 -2.48
CA ALA A 88 11.27 11.27 -1.90
C ALA A 88 11.32 11.36 -0.37
N TYR A 89 11.53 10.25 0.32
CA TYR A 89 11.49 10.16 1.78
C TYR A 89 12.40 11.15 2.54
N PRO A 90 13.64 11.44 2.09
CA PRO A 90 14.53 12.37 2.80
C PRO A 90 14.06 13.83 2.71
N TYR A 91 13.38 14.19 1.62
CA TYR A 91 12.99 15.56 1.31
C TYR A 91 11.58 15.91 1.76
N LEU A 92 10.66 14.94 1.73
CA LEU A 92 9.27 15.15 2.19
C LEU A 92 9.12 15.06 3.70
N GLY A 93 10.09 14.45 4.41
CA GLY A 93 10.17 14.51 5.86
C GLY A 93 9.11 13.71 6.64
N GLY A 94 8.25 12.94 5.97
CA GLY A 94 7.25 12.07 6.58
C GLY A 94 7.84 10.83 7.27
N LYS A 95 8.80 11.04 8.18
CA LYS A 95 9.51 9.99 8.90
C LYS A 95 8.74 9.59 10.14
N LEU A 96 8.65 8.28 10.37
CA LEU A 96 8.08 7.75 11.60
C LEU A 96 9.03 7.98 12.78
N SER A 97 8.48 8.41 13.91
CA SER A 97 9.20 8.50 15.18
C SER A 97 9.73 7.12 15.58
N PRO A 98 10.95 7.01 16.15
CA PRO A 98 11.44 5.74 16.68
C PRO A 98 10.59 5.14 17.81
N PHE A 99 9.84 5.98 18.53
CA PHE A 99 8.93 5.51 19.58
C PHE A 99 7.67 4.84 18.99
N ASP A 100 7.29 5.25 17.78
CA ASP A 100 6.09 4.77 17.08
C ASP A 100 6.41 3.63 16.09
N ALA A 101 7.68 3.24 15.94
CA ALA A 101 8.21 2.37 14.88
C ALA A 101 8.31 0.88 15.24
#